data_AF-A0A6M0C8C7-F1
#
_entry.id   AF-A0A6M0C8C7-F1
#
_cell.length_a   1.000
_cell.length_b   1.000
_cell.length_c   1.000
_cell.angle_alpha   90.00
_cell.angle_beta   90.00
_cell.angle_gamma   90.00
#
_symmetry.space_group_name_H-M   'P 1'
#
loop_
_entity.id
_entity.type
_entity.pdbx_description
1 polymer ?
#
loop_
_entity_poly.entity_id
_entity_poly.type
_entity_poly.pdbx_seq_one_letter_code
_entity_poly.pdbx_strand_id
1 'polypeptide(L)'
;EDGREFVVTNPAAVKIRAEDGRSVVGVDISPFIAQLPQGRSTTEFTTENASGSTSQAANIMEVLEAGLSGDVDKEGIPLVLLVDEDTAATNFMIRDRRMQELISKDSEPIVPFIDKVRQLYTDYGVSTILVMGGSGDYFDVADLVVAMENFQPYEVTEKARAIAKQYATGRTPEGGQEFGEIKQRIPLPASLDPSRGRRDVRLKVRDVDEVVFGNEDVDLGAVGQLVSTDQLRAIAAAMVYAKQQYMDGYRTLAEILDAVMGDIQSRGLEILVPFPQSDLAMFRRFELAAAINRLRTLAIK
;
A
#
# COMPACT_ATOMS: atom_id res chain seq x y z
N GLU A 1 -0.45 -25.68 -18.97
CA GLU A 1 0.55 -25.06 -18.07
C GLU A 1 0.29 -23.57 -18.05
N ASP A 2 0.46 -22.90 -16.90
CA ASP A 2 0.17 -21.47 -16.73
C ASP A 2 1.30 -20.57 -17.25
N GLY A 3 2.53 -21.10 -17.34
CA GLY A 3 3.74 -20.39 -17.77
C GLY A 3 4.44 -19.62 -16.64
N ARG A 4 3.85 -19.59 -15.44
CA ARG A 4 4.38 -18.92 -14.24
C ARG A 4 4.44 -19.85 -13.03
N GLU A 5 4.24 -21.15 -13.20
CA GLU A 5 4.17 -22.14 -12.12
C GLU A 5 5.44 -22.23 -11.25
N PHE A 6 6.59 -21.79 -11.77
CA PHE A 6 7.86 -21.70 -11.04
C PHE A 6 8.30 -20.25 -10.74
N VAL A 7 7.45 -19.27 -11.05
CA VAL A 7 7.70 -17.85 -10.74
C VAL A 7 7.11 -17.56 -9.36
N VAL A 8 7.99 -17.49 -8.37
CA VAL A 8 7.63 -17.21 -6.97
C VAL A 8 8.15 -15.85 -6.55
N THR A 9 7.44 -15.22 -5.61
CA THR A 9 7.85 -13.96 -4.98
C THR A 9 7.60 -14.04 -3.48
N ASN A 10 8.08 -13.04 -2.76
CA ASN A 10 7.81 -12.90 -1.34
C ASN A 10 6.29 -12.83 -1.09
N PRO A 11 5.72 -13.61 -0.14
CA PRO A 11 4.28 -13.59 0.12
C PRO A 11 3.77 -12.22 0.62
N ALA A 12 4.65 -11.38 1.16
CA ALA A 12 4.40 -10.00 1.53
C ALA A 12 4.71 -8.98 0.42
N ALA A 13 4.86 -9.41 -0.84
CA ALA A 13 5.03 -8.49 -1.95
C ALA A 13 3.72 -7.77 -2.31
N VAL A 14 3.72 -6.44 -2.27
CA VAL A 14 2.52 -5.62 -2.55
C VAL A 14 2.78 -4.66 -3.70
N LYS A 15 1.86 -4.66 -4.69
CA LYS A 15 1.89 -3.70 -5.80
C LYS A 15 1.40 -2.33 -5.33
N ILE A 16 2.24 -1.32 -5.55
CA ILE A 16 1.94 0.09 -5.27
C ILE A 16 1.70 0.81 -6.60
N ARG A 17 0.67 1.66 -6.61
CA ARG A 17 0.33 2.55 -7.72
C ARG A 17 -0.38 3.80 -7.22
N ALA A 18 -0.49 4.80 -8.08
CA ALA A 18 -1.34 5.96 -7.85
C ALA A 18 -2.83 5.60 -8.01
N GLU A 19 -3.67 6.21 -7.16
CA GLU A 19 -5.13 5.99 -7.09
C GLU A 19 -5.85 7.33 -6.98
N ASP A 20 -5.87 8.09 -8.07
CA ASP A 20 -6.51 9.40 -8.13
C ASP A 20 -8.00 9.29 -7.76
N GLY A 21 -8.43 10.12 -6.81
CA GLY A 21 -9.82 10.21 -6.37
C GLY A 21 -10.28 9.28 -5.27
N ARG A 22 -9.41 8.40 -4.76
CA ARG A 22 -9.74 7.58 -3.57
C ARG A 22 -9.85 8.42 -2.31
N SER A 23 -10.59 7.92 -1.33
CA SER A 23 -10.53 8.43 0.04
C SER A 23 -9.30 7.90 0.79
N VAL A 24 -8.83 8.70 1.75
CA VAL A 24 -7.77 8.37 2.71
C VAL A 24 -8.21 8.91 4.06
N VAL A 25 -8.00 8.16 5.15
CA VAL A 25 -8.41 8.57 6.50
C VAL A 25 -7.28 8.33 7.51
N GLY A 26 -6.86 9.40 8.16
CA GLY A 26 -5.91 9.39 9.29
C GLY A 26 -4.53 8.81 8.99
N VAL A 27 -4.09 8.80 7.71
CA VAL A 27 -2.78 8.22 7.34
C VAL A 27 -1.68 9.25 7.56
N ASP A 28 -0.58 8.85 8.19
CA ASP A 28 0.62 9.67 8.25
C ASP A 28 1.38 9.57 6.92
N ILE A 29 1.29 10.61 6.10
CA ILE A 29 2.01 10.72 4.82
C ILE A 29 3.18 11.72 4.92
N SER A 30 3.54 12.19 6.12
CA SER A 30 4.62 13.16 6.30
C SER A 30 6.00 12.70 5.80
N PRO A 31 6.33 11.38 5.73
CA PRO A 31 7.57 10.95 5.07
C PRO A 31 7.68 11.39 3.62
N PHE A 32 6.55 11.51 2.91
CA PHE A 32 6.53 11.85 1.49
C PHE A 32 5.97 13.24 1.20
N ILE A 33 5.17 13.80 2.11
CA ILE A 33 4.48 15.09 1.91
C ILE A 33 4.77 15.99 3.11
N ALA A 34 5.64 16.97 2.94
CA ALA A 34 6.08 17.84 4.03
C ALA A 34 4.99 18.82 4.49
N GLN A 35 4.22 19.37 3.55
CA GLN A 35 3.16 20.32 3.83
C GLN A 35 2.03 20.21 2.81
N LEU A 36 0.81 20.56 3.22
CA LEU A 36 -0.35 20.59 2.33
C LEU A 36 -0.93 22.00 2.26
N PRO A 37 -1.61 22.34 1.15
CA PRO A 37 -2.37 23.59 1.06
C PRO A 37 -3.32 23.74 2.24
N GLN A 38 -3.56 24.98 2.66
CA GLN A 38 -4.48 25.34 3.75
C GLN A 38 -4.08 24.78 5.13
N GLY A 39 -2.82 24.36 5.31
CA GLY A 39 -2.33 23.88 6.61
C GLY A 39 -2.94 22.55 7.05
N ARG A 40 -3.42 21.73 6.10
CA ARG A 40 -3.93 20.39 6.39
C ARG A 40 -2.82 19.52 6.98
N SER A 41 -3.18 18.68 7.94
CA SER A 41 -2.25 17.74 8.56
C SER A 41 -1.75 16.71 7.55
N THR A 42 -0.43 16.51 7.51
CA THR A 42 0.23 15.41 6.80
C THR A 42 0.42 14.20 7.69
N THR A 43 0.39 14.38 9.01
CA THR A 43 0.61 13.32 10.01
C THR A 43 -0.67 12.57 10.39
N GLU A 44 -1.83 13.08 9.96
CA GLU A 44 -3.18 12.49 10.12
C GLU A 44 -4.01 12.82 8.87
N PHE A 45 -3.44 12.57 7.69
CA PHE A 45 -4.03 13.00 6.43
C PHE A 45 -5.36 12.30 6.15
N THR A 46 -6.38 13.12 5.94
CA THR A 46 -7.74 12.68 5.63
C THR A 46 -8.27 13.45 4.43
N THR A 47 -8.80 12.76 3.42
CA THR A 47 -9.40 13.36 2.22
C THR A 47 -10.41 12.40 1.57
N GLU A 48 -11.44 12.93 0.91
CA GLU A 48 -12.39 12.12 0.12
C GLU A 48 -11.97 11.97 -1.35
N ASN A 49 -10.96 12.75 -1.77
CA ASN A 49 -10.49 12.88 -3.14
C ASN A 49 -8.97 13.14 -3.15
N ALA A 50 -8.17 12.08 -3.00
CA ALA A 50 -6.71 12.16 -3.03
C ALA A 50 -6.18 12.41 -4.45
N SER A 51 -5.09 13.16 -4.56
CA SER A 51 -4.32 13.27 -5.82
C SER A 51 -3.46 12.01 -6.06
N GLY A 52 -2.91 11.85 -7.26
CA GLY A 52 -2.03 10.72 -7.59
C GLY A 52 -0.86 10.55 -6.62
N SER A 53 -0.16 11.63 -6.28
CA SER A 53 0.99 11.58 -5.35
C SER A 53 0.56 11.29 -3.92
N THR A 54 -0.53 11.91 -3.44
CA THR A 54 -1.01 11.72 -2.06
C THR A 54 -1.66 10.35 -1.86
N SER A 55 -2.35 9.83 -2.86
CA SER A 55 -2.89 8.47 -2.86
C SER A 55 -1.78 7.43 -2.90
N GLN A 56 -0.72 7.64 -3.69
CA GLN A 56 0.44 6.74 -3.72
C GLN A 56 1.23 6.78 -2.41
N ALA A 57 1.44 7.96 -1.82
CA ALA A 57 2.03 8.11 -0.50
C ALA A 57 1.21 7.36 0.56
N ALA A 58 -0.12 7.55 0.58
CA ALA A 58 -1.01 6.85 1.48
C ALA A 58 -0.96 5.33 1.27
N ASN A 59 -0.94 4.86 0.02
CA ASN A 59 -0.84 3.44 -0.32
C ASN A 59 0.42 2.80 0.28
N ILE A 60 1.58 3.44 0.15
CA ILE A 60 2.83 2.95 0.76
C ILE A 60 2.69 2.89 2.28
N MET A 61 2.22 3.96 2.92
CA MET A 61 2.12 4.05 4.38
C MET A 61 1.11 3.04 4.96
N GLU A 62 -0.02 2.84 4.29
CA GLU A 62 -1.03 1.83 4.62
C GLU A 62 -0.48 0.40 4.52
N VAL A 63 0.34 0.13 3.50
CA VAL A 63 0.96 -1.19 3.29
C VAL A 63 2.04 -1.45 4.34
N LEU A 64 2.84 -0.43 4.68
CA LEU A 64 3.82 -0.50 5.76
C LEU A 64 3.14 -0.80 7.10
N GLU A 65 2.09 -0.04 7.44
CA GLU A 65 1.29 -0.28 8.64
C GLU A 65 0.68 -1.69 8.65
N ALA A 66 0.08 -2.11 7.54
CA ALA A 66 -0.51 -3.44 7.42
C ALA A 66 0.54 -4.55 7.54
N GLY A 67 1.81 -4.28 7.21
CA GLY A 67 2.94 -5.19 7.33
C GLY A 67 3.51 -5.30 8.74
N LEU A 68 3.17 -4.39 9.66
CA LEU A 68 3.56 -4.50 11.06
C LEU A 68 2.88 -5.72 11.70
N SER A 69 3.63 -6.50 12.48
CA SER A 69 3.01 -7.45 13.42
C SER A 69 2.75 -6.74 14.74
N GLY A 70 1.60 -7.02 15.36
CA GLY A 70 1.31 -6.63 16.74
C GLY A 70 2.14 -7.42 17.76
N ASP A 71 2.80 -8.50 17.33
CA ASP A 71 3.75 -9.26 18.13
C ASP A 71 5.17 -8.76 17.83
N VAL A 72 5.65 -7.81 18.64
CA VAL A 72 6.96 -7.14 18.48
C VAL A 72 8.12 -8.13 18.50
N ASP A 73 7.92 -9.33 19.08
CA ASP A 73 8.92 -10.39 19.22
C ASP A 73 8.94 -11.37 18.03
N LYS A 74 7.98 -11.28 17.09
CA LYS A 74 8.00 -12.10 15.87
C LYS A 74 8.73 -11.36 14.76
N GLU A 75 9.78 -11.98 14.23
CA GLU A 75 10.35 -11.57 12.94
C GLU A 75 9.25 -11.68 11.88
N GLY A 76 8.75 -10.52 11.45
CA GLY A 76 7.79 -10.42 10.36
C GLY A 76 8.40 -10.88 9.05
N ILE A 77 7.55 -11.25 8.10
CA ILE A 77 8.00 -11.51 6.73
C ILE A 77 8.46 -10.18 6.13
N PRO A 78 9.68 -10.08 5.58
CA PRO A 78 10.18 -8.83 5.02
C PRO A 78 9.28 -8.36 3.88
N LEU A 79 8.81 -7.11 3.95
CA LEU A 79 7.90 -6.55 2.98
C LEU A 79 8.64 -6.22 1.66
N VAL A 80 7.96 -6.41 0.53
CA VAL A 80 8.48 -6.02 -0.79
C VAL A 80 7.48 -5.10 -1.48
N LEU A 81 7.88 -3.90 -1.86
CA LEU A 81 7.08 -3.02 -2.69
C LEU A 81 7.35 -3.31 -4.17
N LEU A 82 6.28 -3.50 -4.95
CA LEU A 82 6.36 -3.64 -6.41
C LEU A 82 5.81 -2.37 -7.03
N VAL A 83 6.66 -1.59 -7.70
CA VAL A 83 6.30 -0.28 -8.26
C VAL A 83 6.53 -0.29 -9.77
N ASP A 84 5.63 0.32 -10.51
CA ASP A 84 5.70 0.46 -11.96
C ASP A 84 5.51 1.93 -12.34
N GLU A 85 6.53 2.52 -12.97
CA GLU A 85 6.55 3.94 -13.37
C GLU A 85 5.31 4.35 -14.17
N ASP A 86 4.78 3.46 -15.03
CA ASP A 86 3.62 3.74 -15.89
C ASP A 86 2.31 3.89 -15.11
N THR A 87 2.27 3.39 -13.87
CA THR A 87 1.09 3.48 -12.99
C THR A 87 1.34 4.30 -11.73
N ALA A 88 2.52 4.91 -11.62
CA ALA A 88 2.90 5.80 -10.53
C ALA A 88 2.66 7.27 -10.88
N ALA A 89 2.56 8.12 -9.87
CA ALA A 89 2.56 9.56 -10.07
C ALA A 89 3.99 10.05 -10.34
N THR A 90 4.25 10.60 -11.53
CA THR A 90 5.61 11.01 -11.95
C THR A 90 6.28 11.97 -10.95
N ASN A 91 5.54 12.96 -10.48
CA ASN A 91 6.01 13.94 -9.49
C ASN A 91 6.28 13.34 -8.10
N PHE A 92 5.74 12.15 -7.82
CA PHE A 92 6.06 11.38 -6.62
C PHE A 92 7.33 10.57 -6.81
N MET A 93 7.57 10.03 -8.01
CA MET A 93 8.70 9.14 -8.27
C MET A 93 10.02 9.87 -8.33
N ILE A 94 10.08 11.05 -8.94
CA ILE A 94 11.34 11.74 -9.18
C ILE A 94 11.18 13.25 -9.19
N ARG A 95 12.28 13.93 -8.86
CA ARG A 95 12.42 15.37 -9.02
C ARG A 95 13.84 15.71 -9.47
N ASP A 96 13.99 16.09 -10.73
CA ASP A 96 15.32 16.31 -11.30
C ASP A 96 16.00 17.59 -10.76
N ARG A 97 17.29 17.73 -11.09
CA ARG A 97 18.10 18.89 -10.69
C ARG A 97 17.55 20.23 -11.19
N ARG A 98 16.92 20.25 -12.38
CA ARG A 98 16.39 21.49 -12.96
C ARG A 98 15.15 21.95 -12.21
N MET A 99 14.28 21.02 -11.81
CA MET A 99 13.11 21.30 -11.00
C MET A 99 13.46 21.72 -9.58
N GLN A 100 14.54 21.18 -9.01
CA GLN A 100 15.09 21.64 -7.72
C GLN A 100 15.64 23.08 -7.79
N GLU A 101 16.21 23.48 -8.93
CA GLU A 101 16.66 24.87 -9.15
C GLU A 101 15.51 25.84 -9.46
N LEU A 102 14.49 25.37 -10.17
CA LEU A 102 13.33 26.20 -10.54
C LEU A 102 12.41 26.47 -9.35
N ILE A 103 12.15 25.46 -8.53
CA ILE A 103 11.23 25.52 -7.39
C ILE A 103 12.05 25.20 -6.14
N SER A 104 12.06 26.09 -5.15
CA SER A 104 12.78 25.80 -3.90
C SER A 104 12.15 24.62 -3.17
N LYS A 105 12.94 23.90 -2.38
CA LYS A 105 12.45 22.81 -1.51
C LYS A 105 11.27 23.24 -0.63
N ASP A 106 11.32 24.46 -0.08
CA ASP A 106 10.26 24.99 0.79
C ASP A 106 8.93 25.23 0.06
N SER A 107 8.95 25.28 -1.28
CA SER A 107 7.75 25.47 -2.11
C SER A 107 7.25 24.17 -2.74
N GLU A 108 8.07 23.11 -2.75
CA GLU A 108 7.69 21.78 -3.25
C GLU A 108 7.33 20.88 -2.05
N PRO A 109 6.04 20.56 -1.85
CA PRO A 109 5.62 19.76 -0.71
C PRO A 109 6.04 18.29 -0.80
N ILE A 110 6.35 17.77 -1.99
CA ILE A 110 6.61 16.35 -2.21
C ILE A 110 8.09 16.04 -2.02
N VAL A 111 8.37 15.10 -1.11
CA VAL A 111 9.65 14.39 -1.03
C VAL A 111 9.58 13.20 -1.99
N PRO A 112 10.41 13.15 -3.05
CA PRO A 112 10.28 12.12 -4.07
C PRO A 112 10.70 10.74 -3.53
N PHE A 113 10.06 9.69 -4.05
CA PHE A 113 10.25 8.29 -3.62
C PHE A 113 11.70 7.84 -3.67
N ILE A 114 12.47 8.28 -4.66
CA ILE A 114 13.91 7.99 -4.77
C ILE A 114 14.71 8.43 -3.54
N ASP A 115 14.29 9.47 -2.84
CA ASP A 115 14.98 9.98 -1.65
C ASP A 115 14.57 9.23 -0.37
N LYS A 116 13.54 8.39 -0.46
CA LYS A 116 13.02 7.56 0.65
C LYS A 116 13.24 6.06 0.45
N VAL A 117 13.43 5.58 -0.78
CA VAL A 117 13.52 4.15 -1.10
C VAL A 117 14.69 3.46 -0.39
N ARG A 118 15.83 4.14 -0.23
CA ARG A 118 16.97 3.58 0.52
C ARG A 118 16.67 3.50 2.02
N GLN A 119 15.99 4.49 2.57
CA GLN A 119 15.61 4.55 3.98
C GLN A 119 14.58 3.47 4.33
N LEU A 120 13.64 3.17 3.44
CA LEU A 120 12.73 2.01 3.58
C LEU A 120 13.50 0.70 3.80
N TYR A 121 14.59 0.49 3.06
CA TYR A 121 15.43 -0.69 3.22
C TYR A 121 16.29 -0.63 4.49
N THR A 122 16.98 0.48 4.75
CA THR A 122 17.90 0.57 5.90
C THR A 122 17.20 0.59 7.25
N ASP A 123 16.03 1.21 7.32
CA ASP A 123 15.35 1.47 8.59
C ASP A 123 14.31 0.38 8.89
N TYR A 124 13.68 -0.19 7.85
CA TYR A 124 12.58 -1.15 7.99
C TYR A 124 12.79 -2.48 7.24
N GLY A 125 13.92 -2.67 6.55
CA GLY A 125 14.17 -3.89 5.78
C GLY A 125 13.24 -4.09 4.58
N VAL A 126 12.54 -3.04 4.15
CA VAL A 126 11.56 -3.11 3.06
C VAL A 126 12.27 -3.03 1.73
N SER A 127 12.19 -4.11 0.95
CA SER A 127 12.77 -4.15 -0.39
C SER A 127 11.84 -3.52 -1.41
N THR A 128 12.38 -3.04 -2.53
CA THR A 128 11.59 -2.49 -3.64
C THR A 128 12.04 -3.08 -4.97
N ILE A 129 11.08 -3.58 -5.76
CA ILE A 129 11.28 -3.89 -7.18
C ILE A 129 10.56 -2.80 -7.96
N LEU A 130 11.30 -2.08 -8.78
CA LEU A 130 10.82 -0.91 -9.50
C LEU A 130 11.07 -1.08 -11.00
N VAL A 131 9.99 -1.02 -11.79
CA VAL A 131 10.08 -0.92 -13.26
C VAL A 131 10.26 0.55 -13.62
N MET A 132 11.34 0.86 -14.34
CA MET A 132 11.68 2.19 -14.83
C MET A 132 11.96 2.16 -16.33
N GLY A 133 11.58 3.22 -17.03
CA GLY A 133 11.96 3.50 -18.42
C GLY A 133 12.23 4.98 -18.70
N GLY A 134 11.74 5.90 -17.86
CA GLY A 134 11.80 7.34 -18.09
C GLY A 134 12.94 8.07 -17.38
N SER A 135 13.48 7.52 -16.28
CA SER A 135 14.52 8.18 -15.47
C SER A 135 15.68 7.25 -15.08
N GLY A 136 16.91 7.75 -15.26
CA GLY A 136 18.14 7.10 -14.85
C GLY A 136 18.59 7.45 -13.42
N ASP A 137 17.88 8.34 -12.73
CA ASP A 137 18.31 8.84 -11.41
C ASP A 137 18.36 7.72 -10.36
N TYR A 138 17.51 6.69 -10.51
CA TYR A 138 17.48 5.53 -9.62
C TYR A 138 18.75 4.66 -9.68
N PHE A 139 19.62 4.83 -10.69
CA PHE A 139 20.91 4.13 -10.72
C PHE A 139 21.81 4.46 -9.52
N ASP A 140 21.64 5.64 -8.92
CA ASP A 140 22.41 6.06 -7.73
C ASP A 140 22.06 5.24 -6.48
N VAL A 141 20.85 4.67 -6.41
CA VAL A 141 20.33 3.99 -5.22
C VAL A 141 20.03 2.50 -5.42
N ALA A 142 20.10 2.01 -6.65
CA ALA A 142 19.77 0.62 -6.98
C ALA A 142 20.91 -0.36 -6.64
N ASP A 143 20.56 -1.45 -5.96
CA ASP A 143 21.50 -2.55 -5.68
C ASP A 143 21.68 -3.48 -6.89
N LEU A 144 20.62 -3.70 -7.67
CA LEU A 144 20.58 -4.56 -8.87
C LEU A 144 19.84 -3.83 -9.99
N VAL A 145 20.37 -3.85 -11.22
CA VAL A 145 19.70 -3.31 -12.40
C VAL A 145 19.57 -4.39 -13.47
N VAL A 146 18.34 -4.68 -13.87
CA VAL A 146 18.03 -5.64 -14.93
C VAL A 146 17.42 -4.90 -16.12
N ALA A 147 18.03 -5.04 -17.29
CA ALA A 147 17.48 -4.55 -18.55
C ALA A 147 16.70 -5.68 -19.24
N MET A 148 15.54 -5.35 -19.80
CA MET A 148 14.79 -6.25 -20.67
C MET A 148 15.04 -5.87 -22.12
N GLU A 149 15.68 -6.75 -22.90
CA GLU A 149 15.90 -6.55 -24.33
C GLU A 149 15.27 -7.71 -25.10
N ASN A 150 14.35 -7.42 -26.03
CA ASN A 150 13.62 -8.45 -26.79
C ASN A 150 13.03 -9.57 -25.90
N PHE A 151 12.41 -9.19 -24.78
CA PHE A 151 11.84 -10.09 -23.77
C PHE A 151 12.86 -10.98 -23.03
N GLN A 152 14.15 -10.64 -23.06
CA GLN A 152 15.20 -11.35 -22.33
C GLN A 152 15.82 -10.46 -21.26
N PRO A 153 15.99 -10.94 -20.02
CA PRO A 153 16.61 -10.17 -18.93
C PRO A 153 18.13 -10.22 -19.00
N TYR A 154 18.76 -9.07 -18.76
CA TYR A 154 20.21 -8.92 -18.65
C TYR A 154 20.55 -8.13 -17.39
N GLU A 155 21.43 -8.67 -16.54
CA GLU A 155 21.99 -7.89 -15.44
C GLU A 155 22.95 -6.84 -16.00
N VAL A 156 22.65 -5.57 -15.74
CA VAL A 156 23.41 -4.40 -16.23
C VAL A 156 23.85 -3.47 -15.09
N THR A 157 23.91 -3.98 -13.86
CA THR A 157 24.25 -3.21 -12.65
C THR A 157 25.54 -2.41 -12.79
N GLU A 158 26.62 -3.02 -13.25
CA GLU A 158 27.92 -2.34 -13.39
C GLU A 158 27.89 -1.25 -14.48
N LYS A 159 27.14 -1.48 -15.57
CA LYS A 159 26.92 -0.47 -16.61
C LYS A 159 26.12 0.71 -16.06
N ALA A 160 25.05 0.46 -15.31
CA ALA A 160 24.25 1.49 -14.67
C ALA A 160 25.08 2.33 -13.68
N ARG A 161 25.89 1.68 -12.84
CA ARG A 161 26.83 2.36 -11.92
C ARG A 161 27.87 3.20 -12.65
N ALA A 162 28.40 2.73 -13.78
CA ALA A 162 29.33 3.50 -14.59
C ALA A 162 28.67 4.75 -15.19
N ILE A 163 27.43 4.63 -15.68
CA ILE A 163 26.64 5.75 -16.20
C ILE A 163 26.36 6.78 -15.11
N ALA A 164 25.91 6.35 -13.93
CA ALA A 164 25.66 7.22 -12.79
C ALA A 164 26.90 8.03 -12.37
N LYS A 165 28.09 7.39 -12.38
CA LYS A 165 29.38 8.07 -12.12
C LYS A 165 29.77 9.06 -13.21
N GLN A 166 29.52 8.72 -14.48
CA GLN A 166 29.87 9.58 -15.62
C GLN A 166 28.94 10.78 -15.73
N TYR A 167 27.66 10.58 -15.45
CA TYR A 167 26.59 11.57 -15.58
C TYR A 167 25.92 11.78 -14.22
N ALA A 168 26.64 12.43 -13.31
CA ALA A 168 26.10 12.76 -12.00
C ALA A 168 24.79 13.55 -12.15
N THR A 169 23.74 13.10 -11.46
CA THR A 169 22.41 13.74 -11.47
C THR A 169 22.47 15.19 -10.97
N GLY A 170 23.45 15.47 -10.09
CA GLY A 170 23.63 16.77 -9.44
C GLY A 170 22.51 17.11 -8.46
N ARG A 171 21.57 16.18 -8.23
CA ARG A 171 20.43 16.34 -7.32
C ARG A 171 20.91 16.44 -5.88
N THR A 172 20.17 17.19 -5.09
CA THR A 172 20.34 17.22 -3.63
C THR A 172 19.27 16.32 -3.01
N PRO A 173 19.63 15.32 -2.19
CA PRO A 173 18.64 14.47 -1.51
C PRO A 173 17.72 15.28 -0.60
N GLU A 174 16.41 15.02 -0.68
CA GLU A 174 15.39 15.77 0.06
C GLU A 174 14.78 14.98 1.24
N GLY A 175 15.04 13.67 1.30
CA GLY A 175 14.43 12.71 2.23
C GLY A 175 14.92 12.69 3.67
N GLY A 176 15.88 13.55 4.05
CA GLY A 176 16.42 13.58 5.41
C GLY A 176 17.37 12.40 5.71
N GLN A 177 17.55 12.07 7.00
CA GLN A 177 18.44 10.97 7.43
C GLN A 177 17.71 9.64 7.61
N GLU A 178 16.45 9.68 8.06
CA GLU A 178 15.63 8.52 8.39
C GLU A 178 14.31 8.57 7.62
N PHE A 179 13.67 7.42 7.44
CA PHE A 179 12.37 7.33 6.78
C PHE A 179 11.30 8.09 7.57
N GLY A 180 11.29 7.93 8.90
CA GLY A 180 10.24 8.40 9.81
C GLY A 180 9.53 7.21 10.48
N GLU A 181 8.56 7.49 11.35
CA GLU A 181 7.80 6.46 12.06
C GLU A 181 6.60 5.96 11.23
N ILE A 182 6.29 4.67 11.34
CA ILE A 182 5.05 4.09 10.79
C ILE A 182 3.99 4.12 11.89
N LYS A 183 3.03 5.04 11.79
CA LYS A 183 1.94 5.12 12.77
C LYS A 183 0.97 3.96 12.63
N GLN A 184 0.53 3.46 13.78
CA GLN A 184 -0.52 2.45 13.90
C GLN A 184 -1.85 3.13 14.24
N ARG A 185 -2.83 2.95 13.37
CA ARG A 185 -4.17 3.53 13.45
C ARG A 185 -5.12 2.58 14.15
N ILE A 186 -6.08 3.12 14.90
CA ILE A 186 -7.12 2.32 15.57
C ILE A 186 -8.46 2.53 14.84
N PRO A 187 -8.96 1.55 14.08
CA PRO A 187 -10.25 1.62 13.42
C PRO A 187 -11.41 1.71 14.42
N LEU A 188 -12.33 2.66 14.20
CA LEU A 188 -13.53 2.80 15.03
C LEU A 188 -14.63 1.87 14.50
N PRO A 189 -15.21 0.97 15.33
CA PRO A 189 -16.18 -0.03 14.86
C PRO A 189 -17.47 0.57 14.29
N ALA A 190 -17.85 1.77 14.74
CA ALA A 190 -19.03 2.48 14.23
C ALA A 190 -18.87 2.95 12.77
N SER A 191 -17.64 2.99 12.27
CA SER A 191 -17.33 3.48 10.91
C SER A 191 -17.43 2.39 9.82
N LEU A 192 -17.47 1.12 10.24
CA LEU A 192 -17.73 -0.02 9.36
C LEU A 192 -19.17 -0.48 9.56
N ASP A 193 -20.13 0.02 8.78
CA ASP A 193 -21.52 -0.44 8.86
C ASP A 193 -21.89 -1.36 7.69
N PRO A 194 -22.00 -2.69 7.90
CA PRO A 194 -22.43 -3.61 6.85
C PRO A 194 -23.96 -3.58 6.62
N SER A 195 -24.72 -2.81 7.37
CA SER A 195 -26.19 -2.82 7.29
C SER A 195 -26.72 -2.05 6.09
N ARG A 196 -27.90 -2.44 5.59
CA ARG A 196 -28.64 -1.67 4.57
C ARG A 196 -30.13 -1.95 4.63
N GLY A 197 -30.91 -0.91 4.92
CA GLY A 197 -32.36 -1.01 5.06
C GLY A 197 -32.74 -1.90 6.25
N ARG A 198 -33.39 -3.04 5.98
CA ARG A 198 -33.80 -4.01 7.03
C ARG A 198 -32.82 -5.16 7.26
N ARG A 199 -31.67 -5.18 6.57
CA ARG A 199 -30.66 -6.24 6.69
C ARG A 199 -29.50 -5.75 7.54
N ASP A 200 -29.15 -6.50 8.57
CA ASP A 200 -28.00 -6.21 9.44
C ASP A 200 -26.67 -6.36 8.71
N VAL A 201 -26.62 -7.25 7.71
CA VAL A 201 -25.46 -7.44 6.84
C VAL A 201 -25.92 -7.51 5.38
N ARG A 202 -25.36 -6.65 4.54
CA ARG A 202 -25.52 -6.68 3.09
C ARG A 202 -24.16 -6.57 2.43
N LEU A 203 -23.70 -7.70 1.91
CA LEU A 203 -22.49 -7.81 1.10
C LEU A 203 -22.90 -8.18 -0.33
N LYS A 204 -22.27 -7.55 -1.33
CA LYS A 204 -22.40 -7.96 -2.73
C LYS A 204 -21.08 -7.76 -3.45
N VAL A 205 -20.52 -8.84 -3.96
CA VAL A 205 -19.38 -8.79 -4.89
C VAL A 205 -19.94 -8.82 -6.31
N ARG A 206 -19.50 -7.87 -7.15
CA ARG A 206 -19.96 -7.77 -8.55
C ARG A 206 -18.93 -8.33 -9.51
N ASP A 207 -17.66 -8.00 -9.27
CA ASP A 207 -16.50 -8.44 -10.01
C ASP A 207 -15.29 -8.50 -9.05
N VAL A 208 -14.07 -8.68 -9.55
CA VAL A 208 -12.82 -8.77 -8.77
C VAL A 208 -12.31 -7.42 -8.23
N ASP A 209 -13.00 -6.33 -8.53
CA ASP A 209 -12.59 -4.95 -8.25
C ASP A 209 -13.59 -4.12 -7.42
N GLU A 210 -14.77 -4.63 -7.09
CA GLU A 210 -15.79 -3.86 -6.36
C GLU A 210 -16.57 -4.73 -5.36
N VAL A 211 -16.67 -4.24 -4.12
CA VAL A 211 -17.49 -4.84 -3.06
C VAL A 211 -18.50 -3.81 -2.54
N VAL A 212 -19.79 -4.17 -2.55
CA VAL A 212 -20.81 -3.44 -1.81
C VAL A 212 -20.78 -3.89 -0.36
N PHE A 213 -20.51 -2.97 0.57
CA PHE A 213 -20.49 -3.18 2.02
C PHE A 213 -21.53 -2.27 2.68
N GLY A 214 -22.70 -2.82 3.01
CA GLY A 214 -23.81 -2.04 3.53
C GLY A 214 -24.32 -1.03 2.50
N ASN A 215 -24.16 0.27 2.79
CA ASN A 215 -24.48 1.37 1.90
C ASN A 215 -23.30 1.86 1.03
N GLU A 216 -22.09 1.38 1.31
CA GLU A 216 -20.88 1.81 0.63
C GLU A 216 -20.53 0.87 -0.53
N ASP A 217 -20.02 1.45 -1.61
CA ASP A 217 -19.34 0.73 -2.68
C ASP A 217 -17.82 0.92 -2.46
N VAL A 218 -17.11 -0.18 -2.19
CA VAL A 218 -15.66 -0.21 -1.96
C VAL A 218 -14.97 -0.59 -3.27
N ASP A 219 -14.34 0.40 -3.90
CA ASP A 219 -13.53 0.23 -5.10
C ASP A 219 -12.15 -0.36 -4.74
N LEU A 220 -11.80 -1.47 -5.37
CA LEU A 220 -10.56 -2.22 -5.25
C LEU A 220 -9.87 -2.41 -6.61
N GLY A 221 -10.29 -1.70 -7.66
CA GLY A 221 -9.73 -1.85 -9.01
C GLY A 221 -8.24 -1.52 -9.11
N ALA A 222 -7.72 -0.75 -8.16
CA ALA A 222 -6.30 -0.47 -8.05
C ALA A 222 -5.52 -1.55 -7.27
N VAL A 223 -6.19 -2.43 -6.53
CA VAL A 223 -5.61 -3.56 -5.79
C VAL A 223 -5.40 -4.74 -6.75
N GLY A 224 -4.48 -4.58 -7.70
CA GLY A 224 -4.29 -5.48 -8.84
C GLY A 224 -3.77 -6.89 -8.52
N GLN A 225 -3.66 -7.27 -7.25
CA GLN A 225 -3.28 -8.63 -6.81
C GLN A 225 -4.49 -9.47 -6.38
N LEU A 226 -5.70 -8.90 -6.41
CA LEU A 226 -6.96 -9.65 -6.32
C LEU A 226 -7.23 -10.35 -7.65
N VAL A 227 -7.42 -11.67 -7.61
CA VAL A 227 -7.54 -12.51 -8.82
C VAL A 227 -8.84 -13.31 -8.90
N SER A 228 -9.65 -13.31 -7.84
CA SER A 228 -10.92 -14.03 -7.80
C SER A 228 -11.99 -13.31 -6.99
N THR A 229 -13.24 -13.40 -7.45
CA THR A 229 -14.40 -12.90 -6.71
C THR A 229 -14.58 -13.61 -5.36
N ASP A 230 -14.10 -14.85 -5.22
CA ASP A 230 -14.16 -15.60 -3.97
C ASP A 230 -13.23 -15.01 -2.90
N GLN A 231 -12.13 -14.37 -3.31
CA GLN A 231 -11.27 -13.62 -2.39
C GLN A 231 -12.01 -12.38 -1.89
N LEU A 232 -12.69 -11.65 -2.77
CA LEU A 232 -13.47 -10.47 -2.38
C LEU A 232 -14.64 -10.83 -1.46
N ARG A 233 -15.30 -11.97 -1.70
CA ARG A 233 -16.36 -12.47 -0.79
C ARG A 233 -15.79 -12.74 0.60
N ALA A 234 -14.63 -13.41 0.66
CA ALA A 234 -13.95 -13.71 1.91
C ALA A 234 -13.45 -12.44 2.62
N ILE A 235 -12.92 -11.45 1.89
CA ILE A 235 -12.51 -10.15 2.43
C ILE A 235 -13.71 -9.38 2.99
N ALA A 236 -14.82 -9.33 2.25
CA ALA A 236 -16.04 -8.66 2.69
C ALA A 236 -16.60 -9.30 3.98
N ALA A 237 -16.61 -10.64 4.05
CA ALA A 237 -16.98 -11.38 5.26
C ALA A 237 -15.99 -11.11 6.40
N ALA A 238 -14.69 -11.05 6.11
CA ALA A 238 -13.65 -10.73 7.08
C ALA A 238 -13.75 -9.31 7.64
N MET A 239 -14.19 -8.32 6.86
CA MET A 239 -14.48 -6.98 7.37
C MET A 239 -15.62 -7.00 8.40
N VAL A 240 -16.68 -7.77 8.15
CA VAL A 240 -17.77 -7.97 9.12
C VAL A 240 -17.27 -8.68 10.37
N TYR A 241 -16.48 -9.74 10.20
CA TYR A 241 -15.91 -10.52 11.29
C TYR A 241 -14.97 -9.68 12.16
N ALA A 242 -14.05 -8.94 11.54
CA ALA A 242 -13.13 -8.01 12.21
C ALA A 242 -13.88 -6.97 13.04
N LYS A 243 -14.94 -6.37 12.48
CA LYS A 243 -15.81 -5.43 13.17
C LYS A 243 -16.45 -6.05 14.42
N GLN A 244 -16.94 -7.29 14.31
CA GLN A 244 -17.69 -7.94 15.39
C GLN A 244 -16.80 -8.47 16.51
N GLN A 245 -15.60 -8.95 16.18
CA GLN A 245 -14.74 -9.66 17.13
C GLN A 245 -13.59 -8.80 17.68
N TYR A 246 -13.05 -7.88 16.87
CA TYR A 246 -11.74 -7.28 17.16
C TYR A 246 -11.68 -5.75 17.14
N MET A 247 -12.57 -5.08 16.40
CA MET A 247 -12.65 -3.61 16.42
C MET A 247 -13.38 -3.13 17.67
N ASP A 248 -12.62 -2.79 18.69
CA ASP A 248 -13.11 -2.32 19.99
C ASP A 248 -12.75 -0.86 20.28
N GLY A 249 -12.07 -0.18 19.35
CA GLY A 249 -11.58 1.18 19.52
C GLY A 249 -10.28 1.28 20.35
N TYR A 250 -9.64 0.15 20.64
CA TYR A 250 -8.35 0.07 21.33
C TYR A 250 -7.29 -0.65 20.50
N ARG A 251 -7.67 -1.73 19.80
CA ARG A 251 -6.73 -2.45 18.93
C ARG A 251 -6.36 -1.66 17.69
N THR A 252 -5.09 -1.74 17.31
CA THR A 252 -4.58 -1.20 16.06
C THR A 252 -5.04 -2.03 14.86
N LEU A 253 -4.99 -1.45 13.66
CA LEU A 253 -5.29 -2.18 12.43
C LEU A 253 -4.39 -3.42 12.29
N ALA A 254 -3.10 -3.32 12.62
CA ALA A 254 -2.16 -4.43 12.57
C ALA A 254 -2.56 -5.58 13.52
N GLU A 255 -2.95 -5.28 14.75
CA GLU A 255 -3.43 -6.28 15.73
C GLU A 255 -4.73 -6.95 15.29
N ILE A 256 -5.65 -6.18 14.69
CA ILE A 256 -6.90 -6.71 14.13
C ILE A 256 -6.60 -7.67 12.98
N LEU A 257 -5.69 -7.30 12.07
CA LEU A 257 -5.26 -8.16 10.97
C LEU A 257 -4.63 -9.45 11.49
N ASP A 258 -3.73 -9.38 12.48
CA ASP A 258 -3.12 -10.56 13.11
C ASP A 258 -4.17 -11.51 13.68
N ALA A 259 -5.15 -10.97 14.40
CA ALA A 259 -6.20 -11.76 15.03
C ALA A 259 -7.12 -12.44 13.99
N VAL A 260 -7.55 -11.72 12.95
CA VAL A 260 -8.37 -12.28 11.87
C VAL A 260 -7.62 -13.35 11.09
N MET A 261 -6.36 -13.10 10.74
CA MET A 261 -5.57 -14.07 9.98
C MET A 261 -5.23 -15.31 10.82
N GLY A 262 -4.96 -15.15 12.11
CA GLY A 262 -4.73 -16.27 13.04
C GLY A 262 -5.97 -17.14 13.25
N ASP A 263 -7.15 -16.52 13.28
CA ASP A 263 -8.42 -17.24 13.32
C ASP A 263 -8.66 -18.07 12.06
N ILE A 264 -8.45 -17.48 10.88
CA ILE A 264 -8.61 -18.19 9.60
C ILE A 264 -7.60 -19.35 9.53
N GLN A 265 -6.35 -19.14 9.96
CA GLN A 265 -5.32 -20.18 9.97
C GLN A 265 -5.70 -21.37 10.87
N SER A 266 -6.30 -21.09 12.03
CA SER A 266 -6.62 -22.13 13.03
C SER A 266 -7.97 -22.82 12.79
N ARG A 267 -8.95 -22.12 12.21
CA ARG A 267 -10.34 -22.58 12.10
C ARG A 267 -10.88 -22.67 10.68
N GLY A 268 -10.09 -22.28 9.67
CA GLY A 268 -10.53 -22.23 8.27
C GLY A 268 -11.29 -20.96 7.91
N LEU A 269 -11.61 -20.78 6.64
CA LEU A 269 -12.33 -19.61 6.12
C LEU A 269 -13.79 -19.57 6.58
N GLU A 270 -14.35 -20.72 6.97
CA GLU A 270 -15.73 -20.86 7.42
C GLU A 270 -16.02 -20.06 8.68
N ILE A 271 -14.99 -19.66 9.46
CA ILE A 271 -15.17 -18.81 10.64
C ILE A 271 -15.74 -17.43 10.29
N LEU A 272 -15.55 -16.97 9.06
CA LEU A 272 -15.97 -15.65 8.59
C LEU A 272 -17.48 -15.57 8.31
N VAL A 273 -18.17 -16.71 8.21
CA VAL A 273 -19.57 -16.79 7.77
C VAL A 273 -20.42 -17.61 8.73
N PRO A 274 -21.71 -17.27 8.92
CA PRO A 274 -22.58 -17.99 9.84
C PRO A 274 -22.97 -19.40 9.37
N PHE A 275 -22.84 -19.68 8.07
CA PHE A 275 -23.15 -20.97 7.46
C PHE A 275 -22.05 -21.30 6.44
N PRO A 276 -21.70 -22.59 6.24
CA PRO A 276 -20.72 -23.00 5.24
C PRO A 276 -21.07 -22.48 3.84
N GLN A 277 -20.08 -21.95 3.15
CA GLN A 277 -20.16 -21.42 1.80
C GLN A 277 -19.01 -22.00 0.96
N SER A 278 -19.25 -22.28 -0.32
CA SER A 278 -18.27 -22.88 -1.22
C SER A 278 -17.64 -21.87 -2.19
N ASP A 279 -17.82 -20.57 -1.95
CA ASP A 279 -17.37 -19.45 -2.77
C ASP A 279 -16.45 -18.49 -1.99
N LEU A 280 -15.65 -19.05 -1.06
CA LEU A 280 -14.62 -18.32 -0.31
C LEU A 280 -13.23 -18.80 -0.72
N ALA A 281 -12.32 -17.85 -0.95
CA ALA A 281 -10.92 -18.14 -1.25
C ALA A 281 -10.00 -17.36 -0.29
N MET A 282 -8.82 -17.92 -0.04
CA MET A 282 -7.82 -17.31 0.84
C MET A 282 -7.33 -15.98 0.25
N PHE A 283 -7.18 -14.98 1.12
CA PHE A 283 -6.67 -13.65 0.81
C PHE A 283 -5.54 -13.30 1.79
N ARG A 284 -4.75 -12.24 1.51
CA ARG A 284 -3.69 -11.81 2.43
C ARG A 284 -4.19 -10.64 3.27
N ARG A 285 -3.54 -10.43 4.42
CA ARG A 285 -3.82 -9.28 5.29
C ARG A 285 -3.77 -7.93 4.57
N PHE A 286 -2.91 -7.80 3.56
CA PHE A 286 -2.76 -6.58 2.77
C PHE A 286 -4.03 -6.24 1.98
N GLU A 287 -4.70 -7.23 1.39
CA GLU A 287 -5.96 -7.02 0.68
C GLU A 287 -7.11 -6.71 1.64
N LEU A 288 -7.13 -7.32 2.83
CA LEU A 288 -8.09 -6.98 3.88
C LEU A 288 -7.89 -5.53 4.37
N ALA A 289 -6.64 -5.14 4.64
CA ALA A 289 -6.30 -3.76 5.01
C ALA A 289 -6.69 -2.78 3.89
N ALA A 290 -6.40 -3.13 2.63
CA ALA A 290 -6.72 -2.32 1.46
C ALA A 290 -8.23 -2.05 1.34
N ALA A 291 -9.07 -3.06 1.62
CA ALA A 291 -10.52 -2.92 1.62
C ALA A 291 -11.06 -2.05 2.77
N ILE A 292 -10.51 -2.21 3.98
CA ILE A 292 -10.85 -1.35 5.11
C ILE A 292 -10.46 0.11 4.81
N ASN A 293 -9.24 0.34 4.33
CA ASN A 293 -8.71 1.67 4.02
C ASN A 293 -9.42 2.42 2.90
N ARG A 294 -10.13 1.70 2.02
CA ARG A 294 -10.89 2.29 0.91
C ARG A 294 -12.38 2.46 1.22
N LEU A 295 -12.83 2.08 2.42
CA LEU A 295 -14.18 2.38 2.88
C LEU A 295 -14.30 3.88 3.18
N ARG A 296 -15.17 4.59 2.44
CA ARG A 296 -15.33 6.05 2.59
C ARG A 296 -15.83 6.48 3.96
N THR A 297 -16.58 5.62 4.65
CA THR A 297 -17.10 5.87 5.99
C THR A 297 -16.08 5.61 7.09
N LEU A 298 -14.90 5.05 6.78
CA LEU A 298 -13.88 4.70 7.77
C LEU A 298 -13.55 5.90 8.66
N ALA A 299 -13.44 5.63 9.96
CA ALA A 299 -12.97 6.57 10.95
C ALA A 299 -11.90 5.89 11.81
N ILE A 300 -10.86 6.65 12.12
CA ILE A 300 -9.66 6.21 12.83
C ILE A 300 -9.50 7.05 14.09
N LYS A 301 -8.90 6.46 15.12
CA LYS A 301 -8.30 7.13 16.26
C LYS A 301 -6.78 6.96 16.24
#